data_AF-A0A2P5W274-F1
#
_entry.id   AF-A0A2P5W274-F1
#
_cell.length_a   1.000
_cell.length_b   1.000
_cell.length_c   1.000
_cell.angle_alpha   90.00
_cell.angle_beta   90.00
_cell.angle_gamma   90.00
#
_symmetry.space_group_name_H-M   'P 1'
#
loop_
_entity.id
_entity.type
_entity.pdbx_description
1 polymer ?
#
loop_
_entity_poly.entity_id
_entity_poly.type
_entity_poly.pdbx_seq_one_letter_code
_entity_poly.pdbx_strand_id
1 'polypeptide(L)'
;MARRYCYNDVLPLIAMVTAVSTNVGVNILFKEATSKGMNQYIFITYSYVVAALVLLPLSFIFPRRATVPSLKYFYLGSRLFLIGLIGLEKVALRSSSSQAKIMGTITSVSGALLVVLYKGPKVLLQSPLESSEANWIIGGILLFFAYLLFAIQMIAQTLVMEIYPAELMVALFYNLCGAMVSAPVSLILEFDLSSWMLRPGVAVVAVLYSGAIQSFMTLVMTWGLHLKGPVYIAIFSPLSIAIAAFMSAIFLGDSLHLGSIIGATIISMGFYAVIWGQSKEDERVSSNGKAPLLEVEDCEE
;
A
#
# COMPACT_ATOMS: atom_id res chain seq x y z
N MET A 1 -1.42 3.95 32.08
CA MET A 1 -2.47 3.54 31.12
C MET A 1 -2.54 4.49 29.92
N ALA A 2 -2.70 5.81 30.12
CA ALA A 2 -2.73 6.82 29.05
C ALA A 2 -1.49 6.83 28.12
N ARG A 3 -0.27 6.67 28.64
CA ARG A 3 0.97 6.62 27.84
C ARG A 3 1.05 5.40 26.90
N ARG A 4 0.46 4.27 27.31
CA ARG A 4 0.40 3.02 26.52
C ARG A 4 -0.68 3.11 25.44
N TYR A 5 -1.80 3.76 25.75
CA TYR A 5 -2.89 4.03 24.81
C TYR A 5 -2.47 5.00 23.68
N CYS A 6 -1.83 6.13 24.04
CA CYS A 6 -1.34 7.09 23.06
C CYS A 6 -0.30 6.47 22.10
N TYR A 7 0.57 5.61 22.62
CA TYR A 7 1.60 4.94 21.82
C TYR A 7 1.06 3.82 20.92
N ASN A 8 0.04 3.07 21.36
CA ASN A 8 -0.48 1.92 20.60
C ASN A 8 -1.63 2.26 19.64
N ASP A 9 -2.34 3.36 19.85
CA ASP A 9 -3.52 3.71 19.03
C ASP A 9 -3.40 5.03 18.27
N VAL A 10 -2.96 6.09 18.95
CA VAL A 10 -2.89 7.43 18.33
C VAL A 10 -1.65 7.57 17.46
N LEU A 11 -0.49 7.09 17.94
CA LEU A 11 0.77 7.21 17.22
C LEU A 11 0.77 6.46 15.87
N PRO A 12 0.29 5.21 15.75
CA PRO A 12 0.22 4.54 14.46
C PRO A 12 -0.76 5.20 13.50
N LEU A 13 -1.84 5.83 14.01
CA LEU A 13 -2.80 6.54 13.17
C LEU A 13 -2.18 7.80 12.59
N ILE A 14 -1.55 8.64 13.43
CA ILE A 14 -0.86 9.84 12.98
C ILE A 14 0.26 9.48 12.00
N ALA A 15 1.09 8.49 12.34
CA ALA A 15 2.17 8.02 11.47
C ALA A 15 1.62 7.58 10.11
N MET A 16 0.55 6.80 10.09
CA MET A 16 -0.07 6.33 8.84
C MET A 16 -0.66 7.47 8.00
N VAL A 17 -1.39 8.40 8.62
CA VAL A 17 -1.94 9.57 7.90
C VAL A 17 -0.83 10.43 7.33
N THR A 18 0.23 10.69 8.10
CA THR A 18 1.40 11.44 7.60
C THR A 18 2.08 10.71 6.45
N ALA A 19 2.31 9.40 6.58
CA ALA A 19 2.97 8.59 5.56
C ALA A 19 2.17 8.57 4.24
N VAL A 20 0.85 8.35 4.33
CA VAL A 20 -0.07 8.40 3.18
C VAL A 20 -0.05 9.79 2.52
N SER A 21 -0.09 10.85 3.32
CA SER A 21 -0.08 12.23 2.80
C SER A 21 1.24 12.56 2.10
N THR A 22 2.38 12.18 2.68
CA THR A 22 3.69 12.37 2.06
C THR A 22 3.86 11.52 0.80
N ASN A 23 3.32 10.30 0.77
CA ASN A 23 3.37 9.41 -0.39
C ASN A 23 2.61 10.01 -1.59
N VAL A 24 1.45 10.61 -1.34
CA VAL A 24 0.72 11.39 -2.35
C VAL A 24 1.56 12.54 -2.87
N GLY A 25 2.24 13.28 -1.98
CA GLY A 25 3.15 14.36 -2.35
C GLY A 25 4.30 13.89 -3.24
N VAL A 26 4.90 12.72 -2.95
CA VAL A 26 5.94 12.11 -3.80
C VAL A 26 5.40 11.76 -5.18
N ASN A 27 4.18 11.23 -5.29
CA ASN A 27 3.57 10.92 -6.59
C ASN A 27 3.35 12.19 -7.45
N ILE A 28 2.98 13.30 -6.82
CA ILE A 28 2.86 14.60 -7.48
C ILE A 28 4.24 15.10 -7.95
N LEU A 29 5.24 15.07 -7.06
CA LEU A 29 6.62 15.44 -7.40
C LEU A 29 7.19 14.55 -8.52
N PHE A 30 6.87 13.27 -8.51
CA PHE A 30 7.26 12.33 -9.56
C PHE A 30 6.63 12.70 -10.91
N LYS A 31 5.34 13.05 -10.94
CA LYS A 31 4.66 13.53 -12.15
C LYS A 31 5.32 14.81 -12.69
N GLU A 32 5.67 15.75 -11.82
CA GLU A 32 6.36 16.99 -12.19
C GLU A 32 7.82 16.79 -12.60
N ALA A 33 8.52 15.85 -11.99
CA ALA A 33 9.89 15.54 -12.36
C ALA A 33 9.95 14.81 -13.71
N THR A 34 8.97 13.93 -13.99
CA THR A 34 8.81 13.26 -15.29
C THR A 34 8.40 14.24 -16.38
N SER A 35 7.56 15.25 -16.08
CA SER A 35 7.21 16.31 -17.05
C SER A 35 8.42 17.14 -17.50
N LYS A 36 9.45 17.25 -16.64
CA LYS A 36 10.75 17.89 -16.94
C LYS A 36 11.76 16.95 -17.62
N GLY A 37 11.34 15.78 -18.07
CA GLY A 37 12.15 14.85 -18.86
C GLY A 37 12.98 13.85 -18.04
N MET A 38 12.71 13.70 -16.74
CA MET A 38 13.35 12.65 -15.94
C MET A 38 12.74 11.29 -16.25
N ASN A 39 13.58 10.28 -16.47
CA ASN A 39 13.11 8.92 -16.73
C ASN A 39 12.50 8.28 -15.47
N GLN A 40 11.26 7.81 -15.60
CA GLN A 40 10.49 7.17 -14.53
C GLN A 40 11.17 5.93 -13.93
N TYR A 41 11.78 5.07 -14.76
CA TYR A 41 12.36 3.82 -14.29
C TYR A 41 13.61 4.07 -13.44
N ILE A 42 14.44 5.00 -13.89
CA ILE A 42 15.64 5.45 -13.19
C ILE A 42 15.26 6.08 -11.84
N PHE A 43 14.23 6.91 -11.81
CA PHE A 43 13.73 7.51 -10.57
C PHE A 43 13.29 6.45 -9.54
N ILE A 44 12.56 5.44 -9.99
CA ILE A 44 12.08 4.35 -9.12
C ILE A 44 13.27 3.56 -8.55
N THR A 45 14.21 3.15 -9.40
CA THR A 45 15.42 2.41 -8.98
C THR A 45 16.21 3.20 -7.94
N TYR A 46 16.51 4.48 -8.20
CA TYR A 46 17.25 5.29 -7.24
C TYR A 46 16.48 5.54 -5.94
N SER A 47 15.14 5.70 -6.00
CA SER A 47 14.32 5.86 -4.80
C SER A 47 14.42 4.63 -3.88
N TYR A 48 14.38 3.42 -4.43
CA TYR A 48 14.56 2.18 -3.66
C TYR A 48 15.97 2.05 -3.09
N VAL A 49 17.01 2.40 -3.86
CA VAL A 49 18.40 2.40 -3.38
C VAL A 49 18.58 3.38 -2.23
N VAL A 50 18.09 4.61 -2.37
CA VAL A 50 18.14 5.62 -1.30
C VAL A 50 17.35 5.16 -0.08
N ALA A 51 16.17 4.57 -0.26
CA ALA A 51 15.38 4.03 0.85
C ALA A 51 16.15 2.94 1.62
N ALA A 52 16.79 2.01 0.90
CA ALA A 52 17.63 0.99 1.51
C ALA A 52 18.83 1.61 2.25
N LEU A 53 19.50 2.61 1.67
CA LEU A 53 20.63 3.32 2.29
C LEU A 53 20.21 4.09 3.55
N VAL A 54 19.00 4.65 3.60
CA VAL A 54 18.46 5.33 4.79
C VAL A 54 18.15 4.32 5.89
N LEU A 55 17.56 3.18 5.56
CA LEU A 55 17.17 2.14 6.52
C LEU A 55 18.36 1.33 7.06
N LEU A 56 19.43 1.19 6.26
CA LEU A 56 20.61 0.41 6.63
C LEU A 56 21.26 0.88 7.94
N PRO A 57 21.65 2.16 8.13
CA PRO A 57 22.26 2.63 9.38
C PRO A 57 21.28 2.53 10.56
N LEU A 58 20.00 2.83 10.35
CA LEU A 58 18.96 2.66 11.37
C LEU A 58 18.92 1.20 11.85
N SER A 59 19.03 0.24 10.92
CA SER A 59 19.01 -1.18 11.23
C SER A 59 20.21 -1.64 12.07
N PHE A 60 21.38 -1.04 11.88
CA PHE A 60 22.57 -1.33 12.70
C PHE A 60 22.53 -0.64 14.07
N ILE A 61 21.95 0.56 14.17
CA ILE A 61 21.88 1.35 15.41
C ILE A 61 20.82 0.82 16.38
N PHE A 62 19.72 0.25 15.87
CA PHE A 62 18.66 -0.36 16.68
C PHE A 62 18.70 -1.89 16.58
N PRO A 63 19.74 -2.57 17.11
CA PRO A 63 19.79 -4.01 17.12
C PRO A 63 18.74 -4.55 18.10
N ARG A 64 17.53 -4.83 17.62
CA ARG A 64 16.71 -5.86 18.25
C ARG A 64 17.42 -7.19 17.98
N ARG A 65 17.61 -8.02 19.01
CA ARG A 65 18.07 -9.42 18.85
C ARG A 65 17.13 -10.13 17.87
N ALA A 66 17.50 -10.11 16.61
CA ALA A 66 16.72 -10.65 15.54
C ALA A 66 17.71 -11.49 14.73
N THR A 67 17.74 -12.78 15.07
CA THR A 67 18.53 -13.80 14.40
C THR A 67 18.30 -13.68 12.89
N VAL A 68 19.37 -13.59 12.11
CA VAL A 68 19.29 -13.51 10.64
C VAL A 68 18.36 -14.61 10.10
N PRO A 69 17.43 -14.28 9.19
CA PRO A 69 16.44 -15.23 8.74
C PRO A 69 17.15 -16.38 7.99
N SER A 70 17.08 -17.59 8.55
CA SER A 70 17.49 -18.80 7.85
C SER A 70 16.58 -19.01 6.63
N LEU A 71 17.15 -19.45 5.49
CA LEU A 71 16.40 -19.78 4.26
C LEU A 71 15.24 -20.77 4.50
N LYS A 72 15.28 -21.53 5.60
CA LYS A 72 14.20 -22.42 6.05
C LYS A 72 12.90 -21.69 6.37
N TYR A 73 12.96 -20.48 6.93
CA TYR A 73 11.77 -19.67 7.24
C TYR A 73 11.14 -19.09 5.97
N PHE A 74 11.95 -18.79 4.95
CA PHE A 74 11.45 -18.37 3.64
C PHE A 74 10.67 -19.49 2.94
N TYR A 75 11.17 -20.72 2.99
CA TYR A 75 10.47 -21.91 2.49
C TYR A 75 9.16 -22.19 3.25
N LEU A 76 9.15 -21.95 4.56
CA LEU A 76 7.94 -22.12 5.38
C LEU A 76 6.90 -21.04 5.08
N GLY A 77 7.34 -19.78 4.91
CA GLY A 77 6.49 -18.67 4.48
C GLY A 77 5.89 -18.87 3.09
N SER A 78 6.65 -19.39 2.12
CA SER A 78 6.13 -19.67 0.78
C SER A 78 5.11 -20.81 0.77
N ARG A 79 5.28 -21.82 1.64
CA ARG A 79 4.30 -22.90 1.82
C ARG A 79 3.00 -22.40 2.43
N LEU A 80 3.06 -21.54 3.45
CA LEU A 80 1.90 -20.88 4.05
C LEU A 80 1.20 -19.95 3.04
N PHE A 81 1.99 -19.24 2.23
CA PHE A 81 1.49 -18.38 1.16
C PHE A 81 0.69 -19.17 0.11
N LEU A 82 1.21 -20.32 -0.35
CA LEU A 82 0.47 -21.20 -1.27
C LEU A 82 -0.82 -21.75 -0.66
N ILE A 83 -0.80 -22.10 0.63
CA ILE A 83 -1.99 -22.56 1.35
C ILE A 83 -3.01 -21.41 1.47
N GLY A 84 -2.57 -20.18 1.73
CA GLY A 84 -3.44 -19.00 1.78
C GLY A 84 -4.04 -18.62 0.43
N LEU A 85 -3.31 -18.78 -0.67
CA LEU A 85 -3.81 -18.59 -2.04
C LEU A 85 -4.84 -19.66 -2.45
N ILE A 86 -4.66 -20.91 -2.01
CA ILE A 86 -5.61 -22.00 -2.27
C ILE A 86 -6.81 -21.91 -1.32
N GLY A 87 -6.61 -21.39 -0.12
CA GLY A 87 -7.62 -21.13 0.89
C GLY A 87 -8.41 -19.84 0.67
N LEU A 88 -8.33 -19.23 -0.52
CA LEU A 88 -9.03 -18.01 -0.90
C LEU A 88 -10.55 -18.27 -0.88
N GLU A 89 -11.09 -18.17 0.33
CA GLU A 89 -12.48 -17.99 0.68
C GLU A 89 -13.40 -19.17 0.29
N LYS A 90 -13.73 -20.02 1.29
CA LYS A 90 -15.04 -20.69 1.29
C LYS A 90 -16.09 -19.60 1.43
N VAL A 91 -16.42 -18.92 0.33
CA VAL A 91 -17.47 -17.89 0.31
C VAL A 91 -18.80 -18.58 0.57
N ALA A 92 -19.23 -18.57 1.83
CA ALA A 92 -20.60 -18.88 2.16
C ALA A 92 -21.46 -17.71 1.66
N LEU A 93 -21.87 -17.75 0.39
CA LEU A 93 -22.60 -16.69 -0.32
C LEU A 93 -23.86 -16.21 0.43
N ARG A 94 -24.38 -16.98 1.38
CA ARG A 94 -25.57 -16.66 2.17
C ARG A 94 -25.28 -15.86 3.45
N SER A 95 -24.02 -15.64 3.83
CA SER A 95 -23.66 -14.88 5.02
C SER A 95 -23.86 -13.38 4.81
N SER A 96 -24.42 -12.69 5.82
CA SER A 96 -24.55 -11.22 5.82
C SER A 96 -23.20 -10.49 5.68
N SER A 97 -22.08 -11.09 6.11
CA SER A 97 -20.73 -10.54 5.87
C SER A 97 -20.38 -10.61 4.38
N SER A 98 -20.49 -11.78 3.77
CA SER A 98 -20.17 -12.01 2.36
C SER A 98 -21.03 -11.16 1.43
N GLN A 99 -22.31 -10.98 1.75
CA GLN A 99 -23.20 -10.08 1.01
C GLN A 99 -22.75 -8.61 1.09
N ALA A 100 -22.34 -8.13 2.28
CA ALA A 100 -21.82 -6.77 2.42
C ALA A 100 -20.52 -6.56 1.63
N LYS A 101 -19.62 -7.56 1.60
CA LYS A 101 -18.40 -7.53 0.77
C LYS A 101 -18.73 -7.44 -0.72
N ILE A 102 -19.63 -8.29 -1.23
CA ILE A 102 -20.02 -8.30 -2.64
C ILE A 102 -20.70 -6.99 -3.04
N MET A 103 -21.63 -6.49 -2.22
CA MET A 103 -22.34 -5.25 -2.53
C MET A 103 -21.37 -4.05 -2.47
N GLY A 104 -20.46 -4.02 -1.50
CA GLY A 104 -19.43 -2.99 -1.37
C GLY A 104 -18.42 -2.98 -2.53
N THR A 105 -18.03 -4.15 -3.05
CA THR A 105 -17.16 -4.22 -4.24
C THR A 105 -17.88 -3.72 -5.49
N ILE A 106 -19.14 -4.11 -5.71
CA ILE A 106 -19.97 -3.60 -6.82
C ILE A 106 -20.09 -2.08 -6.74
N THR A 107 -20.45 -1.55 -5.56
CA THR A 107 -20.55 -0.09 -5.34
C THR A 107 -19.22 0.61 -5.61
N SER A 108 -18.09 0.04 -5.19
CA SER A 108 -16.76 0.61 -5.45
C SER A 108 -16.40 0.63 -6.93
N VAL A 109 -16.70 -0.45 -7.66
CA VAL A 109 -16.48 -0.54 -9.11
C VAL A 109 -17.37 0.47 -9.85
N SER A 110 -18.64 0.61 -9.46
CA SER A 110 -19.54 1.62 -10.02
C SER A 110 -19.02 3.04 -9.75
N GLY A 111 -18.51 3.31 -8.54
CA GLY A 111 -17.89 4.60 -8.21
C GLY A 111 -16.65 4.89 -9.08
N ALA A 112 -15.79 3.90 -9.29
CA ALA A 112 -14.62 4.04 -10.18
C ALA A 112 -15.03 4.31 -11.64
N LEU A 113 -16.05 3.59 -12.15
CA LEU A 113 -16.60 3.83 -13.48
C LEU A 113 -17.19 5.23 -13.61
N LEU A 114 -17.85 5.75 -12.57
CA LEU A 114 -18.35 7.12 -12.56
C LEU A 114 -17.23 8.16 -12.64
N VAL A 115 -16.11 7.96 -11.93
CA VAL A 115 -14.95 8.87 -12.03
C VAL A 115 -14.42 8.92 -13.47
N VAL A 116 -14.38 7.78 -14.16
CA VAL A 116 -13.84 7.67 -15.52
C VAL A 116 -14.80 8.22 -16.57
N LEU A 117 -16.08 7.84 -16.49
CA LEU A 117 -17.08 8.13 -17.52
C LEU A 117 -17.75 9.48 -17.35
N TYR A 118 -17.86 9.98 -16.12
CA TYR A 118 -18.57 11.23 -15.82
C TYR A 118 -17.58 12.33 -15.44
N LYS A 119 -17.16 13.13 -16.42
CA LYS A 119 -16.34 14.33 -16.15
C LYS A 119 -17.17 15.48 -15.54
N GLY A 120 -18.45 15.64 -15.88
CA GLY A 120 -19.30 16.71 -15.32
C GLY A 120 -18.80 18.15 -15.60
N PRO A 121 -19.48 19.19 -15.10
CA PRO A 121 -19.05 20.58 -15.25
C PRO A 121 -17.77 20.87 -14.44
N LYS A 122 -16.87 21.69 -15.01
CA LYS A 122 -15.64 22.13 -14.35
C LYS A 122 -15.98 23.10 -13.21
N VAL A 123 -15.47 22.82 -12.02
CA VAL A 123 -15.68 23.68 -10.84
C VAL A 123 -14.65 24.84 -10.81
N LEU A 124 -13.59 24.78 -11.61
CA LEU A 124 -12.61 25.87 -11.79
C LEU A 124 -12.26 26.07 -13.28
N LEU A 125 -12.23 27.34 -13.72
CA LEU A 125 -12.03 27.75 -15.12
C LEU A 125 -10.60 27.49 -15.61
N GLN A 126 -10.40 26.50 -16.49
CA GLN A 126 -9.52 26.58 -17.68
C GLN A 126 -9.61 25.31 -18.55
N SER A 127 -9.26 25.43 -19.84
CA SER A 127 -9.41 24.46 -20.94
C SER A 127 -8.40 23.28 -20.89
N PRO A 128 -8.76 22.05 -21.29
CA PRO A 128 -7.85 20.90 -21.22
C PRO A 128 -6.98 20.77 -22.47
N LEU A 129 -5.73 20.36 -22.26
CA LEU A 129 -4.85 19.84 -23.30
C LEU A 129 -5.32 18.43 -23.70
N GLU A 130 -5.43 18.17 -25.00
CA GLU A 130 -5.89 16.89 -25.58
C GLU A 130 -4.99 15.71 -25.17
N SER A 131 -5.61 14.58 -24.84
CA SER A 131 -4.92 13.34 -24.51
C SER A 131 -4.66 12.50 -25.77
N SER A 132 -3.39 12.23 -26.04
CA SER A 132 -2.92 11.24 -27.02
C SER A 132 -3.55 9.87 -26.75
N GLU A 133 -3.97 9.16 -27.81
CA GLU A 133 -4.51 7.80 -27.77
C GLU A 133 -3.46 6.79 -27.26
N ALA A 134 -3.28 6.74 -25.94
CA ALA A 134 -2.55 5.66 -25.30
C ALA A 134 -3.41 4.40 -25.31
N ASN A 135 -2.80 3.24 -25.61
CA ASN A 135 -3.44 1.92 -25.59
C ASN A 135 -3.95 1.59 -24.16
N TRP A 136 -5.15 2.10 -23.84
CA TRP A 136 -5.77 2.01 -22.52
C TRP A 136 -6.00 0.56 -22.07
N ILE A 137 -6.18 -0.36 -23.01
CA ILE A 137 -6.32 -1.80 -22.76
C ILE A 137 -5.02 -2.37 -22.18
N ILE A 138 -3.86 -2.05 -22.78
CA ILE A 138 -2.56 -2.51 -22.30
C ILE A 138 -2.29 -1.92 -20.91
N GLY A 139 -2.59 -0.64 -20.71
CA GLY A 139 -2.50 0.01 -19.39
C GLY A 139 -3.37 -0.68 -18.33
N GLY A 140 -4.61 -1.02 -18.66
CA GLY A 140 -5.54 -1.71 -17.77
C GLY A 140 -5.10 -3.13 -17.39
N ILE A 141 -4.66 -3.93 -18.37
CA ILE A 141 -4.13 -5.28 -18.12
C ILE A 141 -2.87 -5.22 -17.26
N LEU A 142 -1.95 -4.31 -17.57
CA LEU A 142 -0.71 -4.14 -16.80
C LEU A 142 -1.01 -3.69 -15.36
N LEU A 143 -1.97 -2.79 -15.19
CA LEU A 143 -2.42 -2.32 -13.87
C LEU A 143 -3.05 -3.45 -13.05
N PHE A 144 -3.86 -4.32 -13.66
CA PHE A 144 -4.43 -5.49 -13.00
C PHE A 144 -3.34 -6.42 -12.45
N PHE A 145 -2.35 -6.78 -13.28
CA PHE A 145 -1.22 -7.60 -12.84
C PHE A 145 -0.37 -6.90 -11.76
N ALA A 146 -0.16 -5.58 -11.87
CA ALA A 146 0.55 -4.82 -10.86
C ALA A 146 -0.14 -4.87 -9.48
N TYR A 147 -1.47 -4.70 -9.44
CA TYR A 147 -2.23 -4.82 -8.19
C TYR A 147 -2.27 -6.25 -7.64
N LEU A 148 -2.29 -7.26 -8.52
CA LEU A 148 -2.19 -8.66 -8.10
C LEU A 148 -0.84 -8.95 -7.43
N LEU A 149 0.25 -8.48 -8.03
CA LEU A 149 1.60 -8.59 -7.46
C LEU A 149 1.71 -7.83 -6.13
N PHE A 150 1.14 -6.63 -6.05
CA PHE A 150 1.10 -5.85 -4.81
C PHE A 150 0.32 -6.57 -3.69
N ALA A 151 -0.81 -7.21 -4.02
CA ALA A 151 -1.58 -7.99 -3.07
C ALA A 151 -0.80 -9.21 -2.56
N ILE A 152 -0.19 -9.97 -3.48
CA ILE A 152 0.70 -11.10 -3.16
C ILE A 152 1.82 -10.68 -2.22
N GLN A 153 2.45 -9.54 -2.53
CA GLN A 153 3.53 -8.98 -1.74
C GLN A 153 3.09 -8.57 -0.33
N MET A 154 1.93 -7.95 -0.17
CA MET A 154 1.36 -7.60 1.14
C MET A 154 1.05 -8.84 1.98
N ILE A 155 0.52 -9.90 1.37
CA ILE A 155 0.29 -11.18 2.06
C ILE A 155 1.63 -11.78 2.50
N ALA A 156 2.61 -11.84 1.60
CA ALA A 156 3.94 -12.35 1.92
C ALA A 156 4.60 -11.55 3.06
N GLN A 157 4.48 -10.22 3.05
CA GLN A 157 4.98 -9.34 4.09
C GLN A 157 4.29 -9.61 5.44
N THR A 158 3.00 -9.91 5.45
CA THR A 158 2.25 -10.25 6.67
C THR A 158 2.77 -11.53 7.31
N LEU A 159 2.98 -12.57 6.48
CA LEU A 159 3.51 -13.86 6.94
C LEU A 159 4.94 -13.74 7.49
N VAL A 160 5.78 -12.94 6.82
CA VAL A 160 7.14 -12.68 7.29
C VAL A 160 7.11 -11.95 8.64
N MET A 161 6.20 -10.99 8.84
CA MET A 161 6.07 -10.27 10.11
C MET A 161 5.56 -11.15 11.26
N GLU A 162 4.78 -12.19 10.97
CA GLU A 162 4.32 -13.17 11.97
C GLU A 162 5.46 -14.07 12.46
N ILE A 163 6.36 -14.49 11.57
CA ILE A 163 7.51 -15.34 11.88
C ILE A 163 8.68 -14.52 12.45
N TYR A 164 8.86 -13.29 11.95
CA TYR A 164 10.00 -12.44 12.23
C TYR A 164 9.55 -10.99 12.50
N PRO A 165 9.25 -10.65 13.78
CA PRO A 165 8.69 -9.35 14.17
C PRO A 165 9.74 -8.24 14.26
N ALA A 166 10.69 -8.20 13.33
CA ALA A 166 11.69 -7.14 13.22
C ALA A 166 11.35 -6.21 12.04
N GLU A 167 10.48 -5.24 12.30
CA GLU A 167 9.90 -4.30 11.33
C GLU A 167 10.95 -3.61 10.45
N LEU A 168 12.05 -3.18 11.05
CA LEU A 168 13.13 -2.46 10.36
C LEU A 168 13.91 -3.35 9.39
N MET A 169 14.18 -4.60 9.78
CA MET A 169 14.87 -5.58 8.93
C MET A 169 13.98 -6.03 7.77
N VAL A 170 12.68 -6.23 8.02
CA VAL A 170 11.72 -6.58 6.97
C VAL A 170 11.54 -5.43 5.99
N ALA A 171 11.44 -4.19 6.47
CA ALA A 171 11.38 -3.01 5.62
C ALA A 171 12.66 -2.82 4.79
N LEU A 172 13.84 -3.03 5.38
CA LEU A 172 15.13 -2.97 4.66
C LEU A 172 15.19 -4.03 3.57
N PHE A 173 14.88 -5.29 3.91
CA PHE A 173 14.88 -6.40 2.96
C PHE A 173 13.91 -6.16 1.80
N TYR A 174 12.71 -5.67 2.10
CA TYR A 174 11.71 -5.32 1.10
C TYR A 174 12.23 -4.25 0.12
N ASN A 175 12.88 -3.19 0.62
CA ASN A 175 13.47 -2.16 -0.23
C ASN A 175 14.67 -2.68 -1.05
N LEU A 176 15.47 -3.61 -0.50
CA LEU A 176 16.56 -4.25 -1.24
C LEU A 176 16.03 -5.13 -2.38
N CYS A 177 15.00 -5.94 -2.13
CA CYS A 177 14.33 -6.69 -3.19
C CYS A 177 13.73 -5.76 -4.25
N GLY A 178 13.10 -4.67 -3.84
CA GLY A 178 12.59 -3.64 -4.75
C GLY A 178 13.69 -3.03 -5.63
N ALA A 179 14.84 -2.68 -5.05
CA ALA A 179 16.01 -2.20 -5.79
C ALA A 179 16.56 -3.27 -6.75
N MET A 180 16.65 -4.53 -6.31
CA MET A 180 17.13 -5.65 -7.13
C MET A 180 16.22 -5.96 -8.32
N VAL A 181 14.90 -5.79 -8.18
CA VAL A 181 13.94 -6.00 -9.28
C VAL A 181 13.90 -4.78 -10.21
N SER A 182 13.93 -3.57 -9.65
CA SER A 182 13.86 -2.34 -10.45
C SER A 182 15.15 -2.07 -11.24
N ALA A 183 16.32 -2.39 -10.69
CA ALA A 183 17.59 -2.11 -11.36
C ALA A 183 17.74 -2.78 -12.75
N PRO A 184 17.51 -4.10 -12.91
CA PRO A 184 17.53 -4.75 -14.23
C PRO A 184 16.50 -4.17 -15.19
N VAL A 185 15.28 -3.90 -14.70
CA VAL A 185 14.22 -3.30 -15.54
C VAL A 185 14.64 -1.92 -16.04
N SER A 186 15.22 -1.09 -15.17
CA SER A 186 15.75 0.22 -15.59
C SER A 186 16.95 0.13 -16.52
N LEU A 187 17.83 -0.87 -16.35
CA LEU A 187 18.99 -1.09 -17.24
C LEU A 187 18.57 -1.57 -18.64
N ILE A 188 17.55 -2.42 -18.72
CA ILE A 188 17.04 -2.95 -20.01
C ILE A 188 16.27 -1.86 -20.77
N LEU A 189 15.51 -1.03 -20.05
CA LEU A 189 14.71 0.01 -20.71
C LEU A 189 15.54 1.25 -21.04
N GLU A 190 16.60 1.53 -20.27
CA GLU A 190 17.47 2.67 -20.47
C GLU A 190 18.95 2.24 -20.46
N PHE A 191 19.39 1.69 -21.59
CA PHE A 191 20.78 1.25 -21.79
C PHE A 191 21.79 2.41 -21.88
N ASP A 192 21.33 3.63 -22.16
CA ASP A 192 22.21 4.79 -22.32
C ASP A 192 22.70 5.32 -20.96
N LEU A 193 24.00 5.19 -20.71
CA LEU A 193 24.67 5.66 -19.48
C LEU A 193 24.54 7.18 -19.26
N SER A 194 24.27 7.96 -20.32
CA SER A 194 23.99 9.40 -20.20
C SER A 194 22.66 9.70 -19.49
N SER A 195 21.67 8.81 -19.57
CA SER A 195 20.40 8.93 -18.85
C SER A 195 20.55 8.60 -17.36
N TRP A 196 21.60 7.85 -16.99
CA TRP A 196 21.93 7.52 -15.60
C TRP A 196 22.64 8.65 -14.86
N MET A 197 23.23 9.61 -15.60
CA MET A 197 23.76 10.84 -15.03
C MET A 197 22.62 11.75 -14.58
N LEU A 198 22.23 11.63 -13.30
CA LEU A 198 21.38 12.60 -12.64
C LEU A 198 22.01 13.99 -12.76
N ARG A 199 21.36 14.86 -13.54
CA ARG A 199 21.76 16.26 -13.60
C ARG A 199 21.64 16.87 -12.20
N PRO A 200 22.71 17.48 -11.64
CA PRO A 200 22.64 18.10 -10.33
C PRO A 200 21.59 19.23 -10.35
N GLY A 201 20.60 19.13 -9.47
CA GLY A 201 19.44 20.03 -9.45
C GLY A 201 18.18 19.36 -8.88
N VAL A 202 17.01 19.71 -9.43
CA VAL A 202 15.68 19.26 -8.95
C VAL A 202 15.55 17.73 -8.94
N ALA A 203 16.16 17.02 -9.89
CA ALA A 203 16.09 15.56 -10.00
C ALA A 203 16.74 14.84 -8.81
N VAL A 204 17.93 15.29 -8.38
CA VAL A 204 18.62 14.71 -7.21
C VAL A 204 17.83 14.94 -5.94
N VAL A 205 17.31 16.16 -5.74
CA VAL A 205 16.48 16.49 -4.57
C VAL A 205 15.20 15.65 -4.56
N ALA A 206 14.54 15.49 -5.71
CA ALA A 206 13.33 14.68 -5.84
C ALA A 206 13.59 13.20 -5.50
N VAL A 207 14.70 12.63 -5.98
CA VAL A 207 15.10 11.24 -5.70
C VAL A 207 15.47 11.03 -4.23
N LEU A 208 16.19 11.98 -3.62
CA LEU A 208 16.53 11.89 -2.20
C LEU A 208 15.27 11.99 -1.33
N TYR A 209 14.39 12.93 -1.67
CA TYR A 209 13.11 13.10 -0.98
C TYR A 209 12.22 11.86 -1.13
N SER A 210 12.07 11.31 -2.35
CA SER A 210 11.26 10.12 -2.59
C SER A 210 11.80 8.90 -1.85
N GLY A 211 13.12 8.68 -1.84
CA GLY A 211 13.72 7.57 -1.09
C GLY A 211 13.56 7.71 0.44
N ALA A 212 13.67 8.92 0.97
CA ALA A 212 13.43 9.19 2.39
C ALA A 212 11.96 8.95 2.78
N ILE A 213 11.01 9.40 1.96
CA ILE A 213 9.59 9.15 2.19
C ILE A 213 9.25 7.67 1.98
N GLN A 214 9.83 7.01 0.97
CA GLN A 214 9.62 5.58 0.71
C GLN A 214 10.09 4.71 1.89
N SER A 215 11.26 5.00 2.46
CA SER A 215 11.74 4.31 3.66
C SER A 215 10.82 4.51 4.86
N PHE A 216 10.39 5.75 5.11
CA PHE A 216 9.42 6.06 6.17
C PHE A 216 8.08 5.33 5.95
N MET A 217 7.54 5.37 4.73
CA MET A 217 6.29 4.74 4.35
C MET A 217 6.35 3.22 4.53
N THR A 218 7.40 2.56 4.04
CA THR A 218 7.58 1.11 4.21
C THR A 218 7.70 0.72 5.68
N LEU A 219 8.36 1.53 6.52
CA LEU A 219 8.44 1.28 7.96
C LEU A 219 7.08 1.40 8.63
N VAL A 220 6.34 2.49 8.37
CA VAL A 220 5.01 2.71 8.97
C VAL A 220 4.03 1.63 8.52
N MET A 221 4.08 1.22 7.25
CA MET A 221 3.28 0.12 6.73
C MET A 221 3.62 -1.20 7.41
N THR A 222 4.91 -1.56 7.48
CA THR A 222 5.36 -2.79 8.15
C THR A 222 4.99 -2.79 9.64
N TRP A 223 5.15 -1.65 10.31
CA TRP A 223 4.80 -1.48 11.71
C TRP A 223 3.28 -1.57 11.95
N GLY A 224 2.49 -0.89 11.13
CA GLY A 224 1.02 -0.96 11.17
C GLY A 224 0.51 -2.38 10.89
N LEU A 225 1.14 -3.09 9.95
CA LEU A 225 0.85 -4.48 9.62
C LEU A 225 1.07 -5.39 10.82
N HIS A 226 2.20 -5.22 11.50
CA HIS A 226 2.54 -6.01 12.67
C HIS A 226 1.63 -5.75 13.86
N LEU A 227 1.25 -4.49 14.11
CA LEU A 227 0.42 -4.13 15.27
C LEU A 227 -1.06 -4.46 15.08
N LYS A 228 -1.61 -4.21 13.90
CA LYS A 228 -3.07 -4.21 13.67
C LYS A 228 -3.51 -5.07 12.48
N GLY A 229 -2.58 -5.70 11.77
CA GLY A 229 -2.86 -6.56 10.62
C GLY A 229 -3.10 -5.81 9.30
N PRO A 230 -3.28 -6.55 8.20
CA PRO A 230 -3.44 -5.97 6.85
C PRO A 230 -4.73 -5.16 6.67
N VAL A 231 -5.80 -5.49 7.41
CA VAL A 231 -7.07 -4.76 7.36
C VAL A 231 -6.91 -3.31 7.84
N TYR A 232 -6.04 -3.08 8.84
CA TYR A 232 -5.75 -1.73 9.33
C TYR A 232 -5.15 -0.83 8.25
N ILE A 233 -4.21 -1.37 7.46
CA ILE A 233 -3.60 -0.63 6.35
C ILE A 233 -4.64 -0.27 5.30
N ALA A 234 -5.53 -1.23 4.98
CA ALA A 234 -6.57 -1.05 3.97
C ALA A 234 -7.51 0.12 4.29
N ILE A 235 -7.82 0.38 5.57
CA ILE A 235 -8.69 1.49 6.02
C ILE A 235 -8.22 2.85 5.49
N PHE A 236 -6.91 3.04 5.29
CA PHE A 236 -6.35 4.31 4.80
C PHE A 236 -6.37 4.44 3.26
N SER A 237 -6.72 3.38 2.53
CA SER A 237 -6.73 3.42 1.06
C SER A 237 -7.75 4.42 0.49
N PRO A 238 -9.03 4.44 0.90
CA PRO A 238 -9.97 5.47 0.40
C PRO A 238 -9.57 6.88 0.83
N LEU A 239 -9.02 7.02 2.05
CA LEU A 239 -8.51 8.29 2.55
C LEU A 239 -7.38 8.82 1.65
N SER A 240 -6.49 7.94 1.16
CA SER A 240 -5.41 8.31 0.24
C SER A 240 -5.93 8.90 -1.08
N ILE A 241 -7.07 8.40 -1.59
CA ILE A 241 -7.70 8.91 -2.82
C ILE A 241 -8.20 10.34 -2.60
N ALA A 242 -8.84 10.60 -1.45
CA ALA A 242 -9.33 11.93 -1.11
C ALA A 242 -8.17 12.93 -0.92
N ILE A 243 -7.11 12.53 -0.21
CA ILE A 243 -5.90 13.35 -0.03
C ILE A 243 -5.23 13.62 -1.38
N ALA A 244 -5.15 12.62 -2.27
CA ALA A 244 -4.61 12.77 -3.61
C ALA A 244 -5.39 13.75 -4.47
N ALA A 245 -6.72 13.67 -4.46
CA ALA A 245 -7.57 14.60 -5.19
C ALA A 245 -7.38 16.05 -4.70
N PHE A 246 -7.34 16.25 -3.38
CA PHE A 246 -7.14 17.57 -2.78
C PHE A 246 -5.75 18.15 -3.07
N MET A 247 -4.70 17.36 -2.85
CA MET A 247 -3.31 17.78 -3.12
C MET A 247 -3.09 18.05 -4.61
N SER A 248 -3.64 17.22 -5.50
CA SER A 248 -3.54 17.44 -6.95
C SER A 248 -4.24 18.73 -7.37
N ALA A 249 -5.41 19.04 -6.80
CA ALA A 249 -6.12 20.28 -7.11
C ALA A 249 -5.31 21.53 -6.70
N ILE A 250 -4.64 21.51 -5.55
CA ILE A 250 -3.85 22.64 -5.06
C ILE A 250 -2.53 22.79 -5.83
N PHE A 251 -1.78 21.70 -6.03
CA PHE A 251 -0.43 21.77 -6.58
C PHE A 251 -0.39 21.76 -8.11
N LEU A 252 -1.27 21.01 -8.77
CA LEU A 252 -1.33 20.95 -10.24
C LEU A 252 -2.30 21.95 -10.84
N GLY A 253 -3.19 22.55 -10.03
CA GLY A 253 -4.27 23.39 -10.53
C GLY A 253 -5.32 22.60 -11.35
N ASP A 254 -5.31 21.26 -11.28
CA ASP A 254 -6.26 20.41 -11.98
C ASP A 254 -7.69 20.72 -11.48
N SER A 255 -8.60 21.03 -12.40
CA SER A 255 -10.00 21.29 -12.05
C SER A 255 -10.63 20.03 -11.47
N LEU A 256 -11.01 20.07 -10.19
CA LEU A 256 -11.78 18.99 -9.58
C LEU A 256 -13.15 18.91 -10.27
N HIS A 257 -13.35 17.78 -10.94
CA HIS A 257 -14.56 17.48 -11.67
C HIS A 257 -15.63 16.99 -10.68
N LEU A 258 -16.88 17.44 -10.83
CA LEU A 258 -17.99 17.03 -9.96
C LEU A 258 -18.13 15.50 -9.91
N GLY A 259 -17.91 14.82 -11.03
CA GLY A 259 -17.93 13.37 -11.10
C GLY A 259 -16.79 12.68 -10.36
N SER A 260 -15.63 13.31 -10.21
CA SER A 260 -14.53 12.79 -9.39
C SER A 260 -14.88 12.86 -7.90
N ILE A 261 -15.55 13.93 -7.45
CA ILE A 261 -15.99 14.08 -6.07
C ILE A 261 -17.05 13.03 -5.74
N ILE A 262 -18.10 12.91 -6.56
CA ILE A 262 -19.18 11.93 -6.38
C ILE A 262 -18.65 10.50 -6.50
N GLY A 263 -17.77 10.24 -7.46
CA GLY A 263 -17.16 8.92 -7.61
C GLY A 263 -16.28 8.55 -6.41
N ALA A 264 -15.47 9.48 -5.89
CA ALA A 264 -14.63 9.24 -4.70
C ALA A 264 -15.47 8.98 -3.43
N THR A 265 -16.61 9.66 -3.25
CA THR A 265 -17.51 9.38 -2.12
C THR A 265 -18.14 8.00 -2.23
N ILE A 266 -18.60 7.60 -3.43
CA ILE A 266 -19.16 6.26 -3.68
C ILE A 266 -18.09 5.17 -3.47
N ILE A 267 -16.87 5.36 -3.98
CA ILE A 267 -15.75 4.43 -3.76
C ILE A 267 -15.47 4.29 -2.26
N SER A 268 -15.44 5.40 -1.52
CA SER A 268 -15.19 5.37 -0.08
C SER A 268 -16.29 4.61 0.66
N MET A 269 -17.56 4.87 0.35
CA MET A 269 -18.69 4.16 0.95
C MET A 269 -18.65 2.65 0.66
N GLY A 270 -18.42 2.27 -0.59
CA GLY A 270 -18.32 0.86 -1.00
C GLY A 270 -17.17 0.14 -0.29
N PHE A 271 -16.00 0.77 -0.21
CA PHE A 271 -14.83 0.19 0.43
C PHE A 271 -15.00 0.03 1.95
N TYR A 272 -15.57 1.03 2.64
CA TYR A 272 -15.89 0.91 4.06
C TYR A 272 -16.97 -0.15 4.34
N ALA A 273 -17.92 -0.36 3.42
CA ALA A 273 -18.89 -1.45 3.53
C ALA A 273 -18.21 -2.83 3.46
N VAL A 274 -17.18 -2.99 2.62
CA VAL A 274 -16.36 -4.22 2.56
C VAL A 274 -15.62 -4.44 3.88
N ILE A 275 -14.96 -3.41 4.41
CA ILE A 275 -14.25 -3.50 5.69
C ILE A 275 -15.22 -3.84 6.83
N TRP A 276 -16.40 -3.23 6.85
CA TRP A 276 -17.44 -3.53 7.83
C TRP A 276 -17.92 -4.99 7.74
N GLY A 277 -18.05 -5.53 6.53
CA GLY A 277 -18.30 -6.96 6.32
C GLY A 277 -17.20 -7.82 6.94
N GLN A 278 -15.94 -7.47 6.68
CA GLN A 278 -14.77 -8.17 7.20
C GLN A 278 -14.70 -8.13 8.73
N SER A 279 -14.90 -6.97 9.36
CA SER A 279 -14.84 -6.84 10.82
C SER A 279 -15.91 -7.69 11.51
N LYS A 280 -17.11 -7.79 10.92
CA LYS A 280 -18.20 -8.62 11.43
C LYS A 280 -17.91 -10.12 11.31
N GLU A 281 -17.09 -10.52 10.34
CA GLU A 281 -16.62 -11.90 10.21
C GLU A 281 -15.58 -12.25 11.27
N ASP A 282 -14.62 -11.35 11.50
CA ASP A 282 -13.58 -11.51 12.53
C ASP A 282 -14.20 -11.59 13.93
N GLU A 283 -15.22 -10.76 14.23
CA GLU A 283 -15.99 -10.83 15.47
C GLU A 283 -16.70 -12.18 15.65
N ARG A 284 -17.30 -12.72 14.58
CA ARG A 284 -17.99 -14.02 14.62
C ARG A 284 -17.02 -15.17 14.85
N VAL A 285 -15.86 -15.16 14.20
CA VAL A 285 -14.80 -16.17 14.41
C VAL A 285 -14.28 -16.10 15.84
N SER A 286 -14.04 -14.90 16.38
CA SER A 286 -13.63 -14.70 17.78
C SER A 286 -14.70 -15.17 18.78
N SER A 287 -15.98 -14.92 18.49
CA SER A 287 -17.10 -15.36 19.32
C SER A 287 -17.31 -16.87 19.30
N ASN A 288 -17.13 -17.53 18.14
CA ASN A 288 -17.25 -18.98 18.03
C ASN A 288 -16.02 -19.72 18.60
N GLY A 289 -14.87 -19.06 18.69
CA GLY A 289 -13.65 -19.58 19.31
C GLY A 289 -13.60 -19.47 20.84
N LYS A 290 -14.63 -18.87 21.48
CA LYS A 290 -14.78 -18.77 22.94
C LYS A 290 -16.04 -19.52 23.43
N ALA A 291 -16.00 -20.85 23.32
CA ALA A 291 -16.76 -21.78 24.15
C ALA A 291 -15.83 -22.98 24.45
N PRO A 292 -15.87 -23.54 25.67
CA PRO A 292 -14.67 -23.83 26.47
C PRO A 292 -13.93 -25.09 26.02
N LEU A 293 -12.62 -24.98 25.83
CA LEU A 293 -11.68 -26.09 26.00
C LEU A 293 -10.87 -25.76 27.25
N LEU A 294 -11.14 -26.52 28.32
CA LEU A 294 -10.51 -26.59 29.65
C LEU A 294 -11.41 -26.18 30.83
N GLU A 295 -12.41 -27.03 31.07
CA GLU A 295 -12.97 -27.49 32.36
C GLU A 295 -13.81 -28.71 31.91
N VAL A 296 -13.55 -29.98 32.26
CA VAL A 296 -13.24 -30.63 33.53
C VAL A 296 -12.61 -32.00 33.21
N GLU A 297 -11.51 -32.36 33.89
CA GLU A 297 -11.28 -33.73 34.34
C GLU A 297 -10.34 -33.69 35.56
N ASP A 298 -10.83 -33.11 36.66
CA ASP A 298 -10.42 -33.58 37.98
C ASP A 298 -11.16 -34.90 38.20
N CYS A 299 -10.50 -36.01 37.90
CA CYS A 299 -10.87 -37.31 38.43
C CYS A 299 -10.38 -37.38 39.87
N GLU A 300 -11.30 -37.63 40.79
CA GLU A 300 -11.03 -38.14 42.12
C GLU A 300 -10.10 -39.37 42.05
N GLU A 301 -8.96 -39.30 42.76
CA GLU A 301 -8.55 -40.26 43.80
C GLU A 301 -7.40 -39.67 44.64
#